data_AF-A0A0V8QC14-F1
#
_entry.id   AF-A0A0V8QC14-F1
#
_cell.length_a   1.000
_cell.length_b   1.000
_cell.length_c   1.000
_cell.angle_alpha   90.00
_cell.angle_beta   90.00
_cell.angle_gamma   90.00
#
_symmetry.space_group_name_H-M   'P 1'
#
loop_
_entity.id
_entity.type
_entity.pdbx_description
1 polymer ?
#
loop_
_entity_poly.entity_id
_entity_poly.type
_entity_poly.pdbx_seq_one_letter_code
_entity_poly.pdbx_strand_id
1 'polypeptide(L)'
;MFHKNYFLSKGLITAFTILTLLGGSVPVHAYAQEAAPLASTSFLAQGVSEESVNKRLSLLLGVLDTKVTNEERKAAYDILTKIVSLEKLRRDEALYNPDRLENIFYGKLNDYLNQLTVKYIPNSAEDAKKLTEAYTKRTSKKNPIIENIKSVLSKKDYKKITQLYQSYTEASADAEKALDELYAILLKYKSLKAEEVFYNILTADNGTIAQFTINPSTLSIKYKDPTGTGIKKLSKKQLKKYQNTWNELRRVIPDSLLKNFKEFAVSSDGFNGILAFVQQLDDNGKTWQISIDPEDMADKLEFANTVIHEYGHYLSLNSSEVFYTNEYTNSDSMVEDFDVYRETYMIGKKNSYISKFYDKFWKSFAFDRLANMENHLFYFRHSDSFINSYASTSCTEDFAECFSYYVLPPKWALTKAQQEKLDFFDSFPEIREIKQDILANMTKNKVL
;
A
#
# COMPACT_ATOMS: atom_id res chain seq x y z
N MET A 1 11.80 32.73 5.37
CA MET A 1 12.90 32.33 4.46
C MET A 1 12.70 30.84 4.17
N PHE A 2 11.71 30.51 3.34
CA PHE A 2 11.27 29.13 3.09
C PHE A 2 11.96 28.63 1.81
N HIS A 3 12.91 27.70 1.95
CA HIS A 3 13.52 27.06 0.80
C HIS A 3 12.57 26.01 0.22
N LYS A 4 12.10 26.29 -1.00
CA LYS A 4 11.53 25.31 -1.93
C LYS A 4 12.56 24.20 -2.16
N ASN A 5 12.22 22.98 -1.78
CA ASN A 5 12.81 21.75 -2.31
C ASN A 5 11.69 20.70 -2.41
N TYR A 6 10.75 20.94 -3.32
CA TYR A 6 9.87 19.87 -3.81
C TYR A 6 10.65 19.10 -4.89
N PHE A 7 11.48 18.16 -4.47
CA PHE A 7 11.88 17.06 -5.35
C PHE A 7 10.76 16.02 -5.29
N LEU A 8 9.78 16.16 -6.17
CA LEU A 8 8.85 15.08 -6.50
C LEU A 8 9.62 14.10 -7.40
N SER A 9 10.22 13.05 -6.81
CA SER A 9 10.61 11.87 -7.57
C SER A 9 9.33 11.19 -8.05
N LYS A 10 9.09 11.23 -9.36
CA LYS A 10 7.85 10.78 -10.00
C LYS A 10 7.79 9.26 -10.22
N GLY A 11 8.81 8.49 -9.80
CA GLY A 11 8.96 7.05 -10.10
C GLY A 11 8.43 6.05 -9.05
N LEU A 12 7.65 6.48 -8.06
CA LEU A 12 7.16 5.64 -6.94
C LEU A 12 5.63 5.58 -6.82
N ILE A 13 4.90 5.99 -7.85
CA ILE A 13 3.58 6.61 -7.68
C ILE A 13 2.35 5.67 -7.72
N THR A 14 2.48 4.37 -7.99
CA THR A 14 1.26 3.57 -8.28
C THR A 14 1.26 2.13 -7.73
N ALA A 15 2.05 1.78 -6.71
CA ALA A 15 2.03 0.42 -6.13
C ALA A 15 0.80 0.12 -5.24
N PHE A 16 0.06 1.16 -4.80
CA PHE A 16 -1.11 1.05 -3.90
C PHE A 16 -2.25 0.15 -4.43
N THR A 17 -2.35 -0.04 -5.76
CA THR A 17 -3.41 -0.87 -6.35
C THR A 17 -3.07 -2.37 -6.28
N ILE A 18 -1.79 -2.77 -6.16
CA ILE A 18 -1.40 -4.19 -6.27
C ILE A 18 -1.56 -4.94 -4.95
N LEU A 19 -1.29 -4.29 -3.82
CA LEU A 19 -1.57 -4.85 -2.49
C LEU A 19 -3.08 -5.01 -2.23
N THR A 20 -3.91 -4.18 -2.87
CA THR A 20 -5.38 -4.34 -2.85
C THR A 20 -5.91 -5.37 -3.86
N LEU A 21 -5.11 -5.82 -4.84
CA LEU A 21 -5.58 -6.69 -5.93
C LEU A 21 -5.67 -8.20 -5.61
N LEU A 22 -5.31 -8.64 -4.40
CA LEU A 22 -5.66 -9.96 -3.87
C LEU A 22 -6.65 -9.92 -2.71
N GLY A 23 -7.21 -8.74 -2.46
CA GLY A 23 -8.25 -8.54 -1.47
C GLY A 23 -9.35 -7.71 -2.09
N GLY A 24 -10.36 -8.39 -2.65
CA GLY A 24 -11.48 -7.79 -3.37
C GLY A 24 -11.89 -6.43 -2.79
N SER A 25 -11.85 -5.41 -3.65
CA SER A 25 -12.32 -4.07 -3.34
C SER A 25 -13.84 -4.11 -3.17
N VAL A 26 -14.28 -4.49 -1.97
CA VAL A 26 -15.67 -4.40 -1.59
C VAL A 26 -15.95 -2.95 -1.20
N PRO A 27 -16.95 -2.28 -1.79
CA PRO A 27 -17.46 -1.04 -1.22
C PRO A 27 -17.97 -1.35 0.19
N VAL A 28 -17.54 -0.60 1.20
CA VAL A 28 -18.00 -0.76 2.60
C VAL A 28 -19.49 -0.35 2.72
N HIS A 29 -20.41 -1.10 2.11
CA HIS A 29 -21.87 -1.01 2.17
C HIS A 29 -22.39 -2.45 1.99
N ALA A 30 -22.75 -3.25 3.00
CA ALA A 30 -23.93 -3.21 3.88
C ALA A 30 -23.86 -4.49 4.77
N TYR A 31 -24.40 -4.60 5.98
CA TYR A 31 -25.84 -4.75 6.28
C TYR A 31 -26.14 -4.39 7.74
N ALA A 32 -27.31 -3.79 7.93
CA ALA A 32 -27.84 -3.24 9.16
C ALA A 32 -28.56 -4.26 10.05
N GLN A 33 -28.51 -4.04 11.36
CA GLN A 33 -29.68 -4.15 12.23
C GLN A 33 -29.85 -2.82 12.98
N GLU A 34 -31.09 -2.35 13.08
CA GLU A 34 -31.44 -1.10 13.77
C GLU A 34 -31.13 -1.21 15.27
N ALA A 35 -30.12 -0.47 15.72
CA ALA A 35 -29.94 -0.17 17.14
C ALA A 35 -30.43 1.26 17.41
N ALA A 36 -31.21 1.39 18.49
CA ALA A 36 -31.86 2.63 18.90
C ALA A 36 -30.84 3.75 19.22
N PRO A 37 -31.19 5.03 19.01
CA PRO A 37 -30.29 6.14 19.27
C PRO A 37 -30.08 6.34 20.77
N LEU A 38 -28.82 6.22 21.23
CA LEU A 38 -28.42 6.63 22.57
C LEU A 38 -28.27 8.15 22.63
N ALA A 39 -28.99 8.76 23.58
CA ALA A 39 -29.07 10.19 23.80
C ALA A 39 -27.74 10.80 24.26
N SER A 40 -27.55 12.07 23.92
CA SER A 40 -26.40 12.89 24.27
C SER A 40 -26.23 13.07 25.78
N THR A 41 -25.22 12.41 26.36
CA THR A 41 -24.54 12.90 27.56
C THR A 41 -23.05 12.62 27.43
N SER A 42 -22.21 13.62 27.70
CA SER A 42 -20.76 13.45 27.72
C SER A 42 -20.39 12.66 28.98
N PHE A 43 -20.33 11.34 28.85
CA PHE A 43 -19.73 10.48 29.85
C PHE A 43 -18.50 9.83 29.22
N LEU A 44 -17.31 10.12 29.77
CA LEU A 44 -16.12 9.32 29.45
C LEU A 44 -16.39 7.90 29.93
N ALA A 45 -16.19 6.90 29.08
CA ALA A 45 -16.26 5.52 29.52
C ALA A 45 -15.28 5.29 30.69
N GLN A 46 -15.69 4.51 31.70
CA GLN A 46 -14.90 4.26 32.91
C GLN A 46 -13.50 3.76 32.53
N GLY A 47 -12.43 4.45 32.94
CA GLY A 47 -11.04 4.07 32.59
C GLY A 47 -10.44 4.82 31.40
N VAL A 48 -11.21 5.68 30.72
CA VAL A 48 -10.67 6.67 29.78
C VAL A 48 -10.28 7.93 30.55
N SER A 49 -9.02 8.35 30.47
CA SER A 49 -8.53 9.57 31.12
C SER A 49 -8.46 10.75 30.14
N GLU A 50 -8.73 11.96 30.63
CA GLU A 50 -8.56 13.20 29.86
C GLU A 50 -7.12 13.35 29.33
N GLU A 51 -6.12 12.93 30.09
CA GLU A 51 -4.72 12.92 29.66
C GLU A 51 -4.51 12.04 28.42
N SER A 52 -5.08 10.83 28.41
CA SER A 52 -4.95 9.91 27.27
C SER A 52 -5.62 10.44 26.00
N VAL A 53 -6.79 11.07 26.14
CA VAL A 53 -7.52 11.72 25.03
C VAL A 53 -6.72 12.91 24.51
N ASN A 54 -6.18 13.75 25.40
CA ASN A 54 -5.38 14.91 25.01
C ASN A 54 -4.10 14.51 24.28
N LYS A 55 -3.40 13.47 24.74
CA LYS A 55 -2.21 12.95 24.07
C LYS A 55 -2.53 12.47 22.66
N ARG A 56 -3.63 11.71 22.49
CA ARG A 56 -4.08 11.24 21.18
C ARG A 56 -4.52 12.39 20.28
N LEU A 57 -5.20 13.40 20.83
CA LEU A 57 -5.60 14.59 20.07
C LEU A 57 -4.39 15.37 19.55
N SER A 58 -3.35 15.56 20.35
CA SER A 58 -2.11 16.20 19.90
C SER A 58 -1.47 15.43 18.74
N LEU A 59 -1.47 14.09 18.78
CA LEU A 59 -1.00 13.27 17.66
C LEU A 59 -1.87 13.42 16.40
N LEU A 60 -3.20 13.49 16.54
CA LEU A 60 -4.16 13.70 15.45
C LEU A 60 -4.06 15.09 14.82
N LEU A 61 -3.77 16.12 15.61
CA LEU A 61 -3.58 17.48 15.13
C LEU A 61 -2.23 17.64 14.42
N GLY A 62 -1.22 16.83 14.75
CA GLY A 62 0.10 16.89 14.14
C GLY A 62 0.68 18.30 14.20
N VAL A 63 1.06 18.87 13.05
CA VAL A 63 1.63 20.23 12.96
C VAL A 63 0.63 21.35 13.30
N LEU A 64 -0.64 21.02 13.53
CA LEU A 64 -1.69 21.97 13.92
C LEU A 64 -1.85 22.09 15.44
N ASP A 65 -1.28 21.20 16.25
CA ASP A 65 -1.51 21.15 17.71
C ASP A 65 -1.15 22.48 18.39
N THR A 66 -0.15 23.20 17.87
CA THR A 66 0.27 24.51 18.38
C THR A 66 -0.35 25.70 17.63
N LYS A 67 -1.29 25.48 16.71
CA LYS A 67 -1.85 26.52 15.81
C LYS A 67 -3.34 26.76 16.00
N VAL A 68 -4.10 25.71 16.30
CA VAL A 68 -5.55 25.78 16.49
C VAL A 68 -5.90 26.58 17.74
N THR A 69 -7.08 27.21 17.76
CA THR A 69 -7.54 27.91 18.97
C THR A 69 -7.98 26.91 20.05
N ASN A 70 -8.14 27.38 21.28
CA ASN A 70 -8.66 26.54 22.38
C ASN A 70 -10.05 26.01 22.07
N GLU A 71 -10.91 26.81 21.44
CA GLU A 71 -12.27 26.44 21.04
C GLU A 71 -12.25 25.35 19.97
N GLU A 72 -11.37 25.46 18.99
CA GLU A 72 -11.22 24.45 17.94
C GLU A 72 -10.66 23.14 18.47
N ARG A 73 -9.63 23.24 19.32
CA ARG A 73 -9.06 22.07 19.99
C ARG A 73 -10.11 21.39 20.86
N LYS A 74 -10.92 22.17 21.58
CA LYS A 74 -12.03 21.64 22.38
C LYS A 74 -13.09 20.96 21.51
N ALA A 75 -13.45 21.52 20.36
CA ALA A 75 -14.41 20.89 19.45
C ALA A 75 -13.91 19.52 18.95
N ALA A 76 -12.62 19.42 18.56
CA ALA A 76 -12.02 18.14 18.19
C ALA A 76 -11.97 17.16 19.39
N TYR A 77 -11.62 17.65 20.58
CA TYR A 77 -11.61 16.87 21.82
C TYR A 77 -12.98 16.26 22.15
N ASP A 78 -14.06 17.04 22.01
CA ASP A 78 -15.42 16.59 22.32
C ASP A 78 -15.89 15.47 21.37
N ILE A 79 -15.42 15.46 20.11
CA ILE A 79 -15.67 14.37 19.17
C ILE A 79 -14.79 13.16 19.51
N LEU A 80 -13.49 13.37 19.72
CA LEU A 80 -12.54 12.29 20.04
C LEU A 80 -12.90 11.56 21.33
N THR A 81 -13.43 12.27 22.32
CA THR A 81 -13.90 11.68 23.58
C THR A 81 -14.99 10.62 23.36
N LYS A 82 -15.89 10.86 22.39
CA LYS A 82 -16.94 9.89 22.03
C LYS A 82 -16.34 8.68 21.32
N ILE A 83 -15.41 8.93 20.40
CA ILE A 83 -14.66 7.87 19.72
C ILE A 83 -13.96 6.95 20.72
N VAL A 84 -13.12 7.51 21.60
CA VAL A 84 -12.33 6.73 22.57
C VAL A 84 -13.25 5.97 23.54
N SER A 85 -14.40 6.53 23.89
CA SER A 85 -15.39 5.85 24.74
C SER A 85 -16.04 4.66 24.03
N LEU A 86 -16.41 4.81 22.75
CA LEU A 86 -16.96 3.73 21.93
C LEU A 86 -15.93 2.64 21.67
N GLU A 87 -14.70 3.01 21.29
CA GLU A 87 -13.59 2.07 21.12
C GLU A 87 -13.34 1.26 22.39
N LYS A 88 -13.43 1.89 23.57
CA LYS A 88 -13.31 1.17 24.84
C LYS A 88 -14.42 0.15 25.02
N LEU A 89 -15.69 0.55 24.87
CA LEU A 89 -16.82 -0.37 25.03
C LEU A 89 -16.70 -1.55 24.08
N ARG A 90 -16.36 -1.27 22.82
CA ARG A 90 -16.11 -2.26 21.79
C ARG A 90 -14.98 -3.23 22.16
N ARG A 91 -13.88 -2.72 22.72
CA ARG A 91 -12.76 -3.54 23.22
C ARG A 91 -13.14 -4.40 24.42
N ASP A 92 -13.97 -3.89 25.33
CA ASP A 92 -14.50 -4.65 26.48
C ASP A 92 -15.41 -5.81 26.02
N GLU A 93 -16.03 -5.69 24.85
CA GLU A 93 -16.83 -6.74 24.18
C GLU A 93 -16.01 -7.64 23.24
N ALA A 94 -14.69 -7.47 23.17
CA ALA A 94 -13.79 -8.21 22.29
C ALA A 94 -14.11 -8.10 20.78
N LEU A 95 -14.70 -6.98 20.35
CA LEU A 95 -15.06 -6.72 18.95
C LEU A 95 -13.99 -5.89 18.24
N TYR A 96 -13.44 -6.36 17.12
CA TYR A 96 -12.44 -5.61 16.37
C TYR A 96 -13.05 -4.48 15.55
N ASN A 97 -14.12 -4.77 14.82
CA ASN A 97 -14.66 -3.85 13.83
C ASN A 97 -15.50 -2.75 14.49
N PRO A 98 -15.26 -1.46 14.15
CA PRO A 98 -16.06 -0.35 14.65
C PRO A 98 -17.52 -0.46 14.22
N ASP A 99 -18.44 -0.13 15.11
CA ASP A 99 -19.86 -0.11 14.80
C ASP A 99 -20.25 1.11 13.93
N ARG A 100 -21.54 1.22 13.58
CA ARG A 100 -22.03 2.35 12.77
C ARG A 100 -21.83 3.70 13.46
N LEU A 101 -22.00 3.77 14.79
CA LEU A 101 -21.94 5.02 15.53
C LEU A 101 -20.50 5.51 15.65
N GLU A 102 -19.56 4.60 15.92
CA GLU A 102 -18.11 4.84 15.93
C GLU A 102 -17.65 5.37 14.58
N ASN A 103 -18.05 4.72 13.47
CA ASN A 103 -17.76 5.18 12.11
C ASN A 103 -18.32 6.57 11.80
N ILE A 104 -19.52 6.91 12.30
CA ILE A 104 -20.08 8.27 12.15
C ILE A 104 -19.18 9.30 12.84
N PHE A 105 -18.67 9.00 14.03
CA PHE A 105 -17.78 9.92 14.74
C PHE A 105 -16.39 10.00 14.11
N TYR A 106 -15.87 8.89 13.56
CA TYR A 106 -14.64 8.91 12.76
C TYR A 106 -14.75 9.86 11.57
N GLY A 107 -15.82 9.77 10.79
CA GLY A 107 -16.07 10.70 9.68
C GLY A 107 -16.18 12.16 10.14
N LYS A 108 -16.92 12.43 11.22
CA LYS A 108 -17.05 13.79 11.77
C LYS A 108 -15.71 14.38 12.23
N LEU A 109 -14.88 13.59 12.90
CA LEU A 109 -13.57 14.06 13.34
C LEU A 109 -12.65 14.29 12.13
N ASN A 110 -12.63 13.36 11.17
CA ASN A 110 -11.83 13.50 9.94
C ASN A 110 -12.20 14.77 9.17
N ASP A 111 -13.50 15.01 8.92
CA ASP A 111 -13.98 16.21 8.25
C ASP A 111 -13.55 17.49 8.98
N TYR A 112 -13.68 17.49 10.31
CA TYR A 112 -13.30 18.63 11.13
C TYR A 112 -11.78 18.89 11.10
N LEU A 113 -10.97 17.85 11.25
CA LEU A 113 -9.52 17.95 11.15
C LEU A 113 -9.10 18.42 9.75
N ASN A 114 -9.79 18.00 8.69
CA ASN A 114 -9.53 18.45 7.32
C ASN A 114 -9.86 19.94 7.14
N GLN A 115 -10.96 20.42 7.71
CA GLN A 115 -11.29 21.86 7.73
C GLN A 115 -10.19 22.67 8.43
N LEU A 116 -9.69 22.19 9.57
CA LEU A 116 -8.57 22.83 10.28
C LEU A 116 -7.29 22.81 9.44
N THR A 117 -6.99 21.70 8.76
CA THR A 117 -5.84 21.62 7.83
C THR A 117 -5.93 22.69 6.75
N VAL A 118 -7.07 22.83 6.09
CA VAL A 118 -7.27 23.84 5.03
C VAL A 118 -7.18 25.26 5.59
N LYS A 119 -7.71 25.49 6.79
CA LYS A 119 -7.66 26.79 7.46
C LYS A 119 -6.23 27.23 7.81
N TYR A 120 -5.41 26.32 8.33
CA TYR A 120 -4.10 26.64 8.91
C TYR A 120 -2.90 26.33 8.04
N ILE A 121 -3.07 25.54 6.97
CA ILE A 121 -2.01 25.19 6.02
C ILE A 121 -2.38 25.76 4.65
N PRO A 122 -1.79 26.90 4.24
CA PRO A 122 -2.03 27.52 2.94
C PRO A 122 -1.83 26.53 1.80
N ASN A 123 -2.71 26.60 0.78
CA ASN A 123 -2.71 25.76 -0.42
C ASN A 123 -2.90 24.26 -0.21
N SER A 124 -3.03 23.77 1.02
CA SER A 124 -3.16 22.33 1.33
C SER A 124 -4.31 21.65 0.56
N ALA A 125 -5.44 22.34 0.35
CA ALA A 125 -6.54 21.82 -0.46
C ALA A 125 -6.14 21.58 -1.93
N GLU A 126 -5.46 22.55 -2.54
CA GLU A 126 -5.01 22.46 -3.94
C GLU A 126 -3.89 21.42 -4.09
N ASP A 127 -2.95 21.41 -3.16
CA ASP A 127 -1.82 20.49 -3.19
C ASP A 127 -2.25 19.05 -2.87
N ALA A 128 -3.21 18.85 -1.96
CA ALA A 128 -3.82 17.54 -1.73
C ALA A 128 -4.53 17.04 -2.99
N LYS A 129 -5.26 17.90 -3.70
CA LYS A 129 -5.90 17.54 -4.96
C LYS A 129 -4.88 17.14 -6.03
N LYS A 130 -3.77 17.88 -6.17
CA LYS A 130 -2.68 17.52 -7.08
C LYS A 130 -2.06 16.17 -6.74
N LEU A 131 -1.90 15.86 -5.45
CA LEU A 131 -1.43 14.55 -5.00
C LEU A 131 -2.43 13.44 -5.35
N THR A 132 -3.72 13.65 -5.09
CA THR A 132 -4.76 12.68 -5.45
C THR A 132 -4.74 12.43 -6.96
N GLU A 133 -4.71 13.50 -7.76
CA GLU A 133 -4.61 13.40 -9.21
C GLU A 133 -3.32 12.68 -9.66
N ALA A 134 -2.19 12.89 -8.98
CA ALA A 134 -0.94 12.20 -9.30
C ALA A 134 -1.01 10.69 -9.00
N TYR A 135 -1.60 10.29 -7.88
CA TYR A 135 -1.68 8.89 -7.45
C TYR A 135 -2.81 8.10 -8.11
N THR A 136 -3.88 8.78 -8.55
CA THR A 136 -5.04 8.13 -9.19
C THR A 136 -4.96 8.14 -10.72
N LYS A 137 -3.98 8.83 -11.33
CA LYS A 137 -3.85 8.92 -12.79
C LYS A 137 -3.41 7.59 -13.39
N ARG A 138 -4.38 6.75 -13.74
CA ARG A 138 -4.17 5.56 -14.58
C ARG A 138 -3.79 6.01 -16.00
N THR A 139 -2.64 5.56 -16.48
CA THR A 139 -1.98 6.07 -17.69
C THR A 139 -2.61 5.55 -18.99
N SER A 140 -3.43 4.50 -18.97
CA SER A 140 -3.97 3.88 -20.19
C SER A 140 -5.41 3.36 -20.06
N LYS A 141 -6.31 3.84 -20.94
CA LYS A 141 -7.62 3.19 -21.19
C LYS A 141 -7.52 1.89 -22.00
N LYS A 142 -6.32 1.52 -22.48
CA LYS A 142 -6.08 0.36 -23.34
C LYS A 142 -5.16 -0.64 -22.65
N ASN A 143 -5.75 -1.73 -22.17
CA ASN A 143 -5.02 -2.82 -21.57
C ASN A 143 -4.27 -3.63 -22.64
N PRO A 144 -2.93 -3.76 -22.58
CA PRO A 144 -2.15 -4.45 -23.60
C PRO A 144 -2.49 -5.94 -23.72
N ILE A 145 -2.91 -6.58 -22.62
CA ILE A 145 -3.30 -8.00 -22.63
C ILE A 145 -4.60 -8.18 -23.39
N ILE A 146 -5.60 -7.31 -23.15
CA ILE A 146 -6.86 -7.30 -23.92
C ILE A 146 -6.59 -7.10 -25.42
N GLU A 147 -5.68 -6.20 -25.79
CA GLU A 147 -5.30 -6.00 -27.19
C GLU A 147 -4.60 -7.23 -27.79
N ASN A 148 -3.72 -7.89 -27.04
CA ASN A 148 -2.98 -9.05 -27.51
C ASN A 148 -3.88 -10.27 -27.77
N ILE A 149 -4.97 -10.44 -27.01
CA ILE A 149 -5.91 -11.56 -27.20
C ILE A 149 -7.00 -11.28 -28.24
N LYS A 150 -7.04 -10.07 -28.84
CA LYS A 150 -8.05 -9.65 -29.80
C LYS A 150 -8.24 -10.63 -30.97
N SER A 151 -7.17 -11.22 -31.48
CA SER A 151 -7.24 -12.17 -32.59
C SER A 151 -7.76 -13.56 -32.19
N VAL A 152 -7.77 -13.87 -30.89
CA VAL A 152 -8.31 -15.12 -30.34
C VAL A 152 -9.80 -15.02 -30.08
N LEU A 153 -10.27 -13.84 -29.66
CA LEU A 153 -11.65 -13.59 -29.30
C LEU A 153 -12.56 -13.35 -30.51
N SER A 154 -13.84 -13.69 -30.38
CA SER A 154 -14.87 -13.22 -31.30
C SER A 154 -15.00 -11.69 -31.23
N LYS A 155 -15.40 -11.05 -32.34
CA LYS A 155 -15.61 -9.58 -32.36
C LYS A 155 -16.58 -9.10 -31.27
N LYS A 156 -17.60 -9.92 -30.96
CA LYS A 156 -18.61 -9.64 -29.91
C LYS A 156 -17.99 -9.69 -28.52
N ASP A 157 -17.24 -10.75 -28.22
CA ASP A 157 -16.65 -10.96 -26.90
C ASP A 157 -15.51 -9.98 -26.62
N TYR A 158 -14.68 -9.67 -27.63
CA TYR A 158 -13.64 -8.64 -27.49
C TYR A 158 -14.26 -7.28 -27.13
N LYS A 159 -15.32 -6.86 -27.85
CA LYS A 159 -16.03 -5.60 -27.53
C LYS A 159 -16.60 -5.61 -26.11
N LYS A 160 -17.19 -6.73 -25.68
CA LYS A 160 -17.76 -6.87 -24.33
C LYS A 160 -16.68 -6.84 -23.25
N ILE A 161 -15.56 -7.55 -23.42
CA ILE A 161 -14.43 -7.51 -22.48
C ILE A 161 -13.87 -6.09 -22.34
N THR A 162 -13.68 -5.36 -23.45
CA THR A 162 -13.23 -3.96 -23.37
C THR A 162 -14.20 -3.07 -22.58
N GLN A 163 -15.51 -3.26 -22.75
CA GLN A 163 -16.53 -2.53 -22.00
C GLN A 163 -16.55 -2.89 -20.50
N LEU A 164 -16.45 -4.19 -20.19
CA LEU A 164 -16.40 -4.68 -18.81
C LEU A 164 -15.17 -4.16 -18.08
N TYR A 165 -14.00 -4.23 -18.73
CA TYR A 165 -12.76 -3.69 -18.17
C TYR A 165 -12.85 -2.17 -17.98
N GLN A 166 -13.45 -1.43 -18.92
CA GLN A 166 -13.69 0.00 -18.72
C GLN A 166 -14.58 0.28 -17.49
N SER A 167 -15.69 -0.45 -17.33
CA SER A 167 -16.59 -0.33 -16.18
C SER A 167 -15.86 -0.60 -14.85
N TYR A 168 -14.94 -1.57 -14.85
CA TYR A 168 -14.07 -1.85 -13.71
C TYR A 168 -13.11 -0.68 -13.44
N THR A 169 -12.39 -0.18 -14.46
CA THR A 169 -11.40 0.91 -14.27
C THR A 169 -12.02 2.24 -13.86
N GLU A 170 -13.29 2.48 -14.19
CA GLU A 170 -14.04 3.68 -13.80
C GLU A 170 -14.67 3.55 -12.40
N ALA A 171 -14.35 2.47 -11.65
CA ALA A 171 -14.85 2.18 -10.31
C ALA A 171 -16.38 2.30 -10.19
N SER A 172 -17.10 1.82 -11.21
CA SER A 172 -18.57 1.80 -11.20
C SER A 172 -19.12 0.89 -10.10
N ALA A 173 -20.37 1.11 -9.67
CA ALA A 173 -21.04 0.28 -8.67
C ALA A 173 -21.10 -1.22 -9.02
N ASP A 174 -20.91 -1.56 -10.30
CA ASP A 174 -20.92 -2.93 -10.83
C ASP A 174 -19.51 -3.50 -11.12
N ALA A 175 -18.44 -2.91 -10.58
CA ALA A 175 -17.06 -3.29 -10.91
C ALA A 175 -16.74 -4.78 -10.66
N GLU A 176 -17.14 -5.35 -9.53
CA GLU A 176 -16.93 -6.77 -9.21
C GLU A 176 -17.67 -7.68 -10.19
N LYS A 177 -18.95 -7.40 -10.43
CA LYS A 177 -19.76 -8.13 -11.42
C LYS A 177 -19.16 -8.04 -12.82
N ALA A 178 -18.56 -6.90 -13.16
CA ALA A 178 -17.89 -6.73 -14.45
C ALA A 178 -16.66 -7.66 -14.58
N LEU A 179 -15.92 -7.88 -13.49
CA LEU A 179 -14.81 -8.82 -13.44
C LEU A 179 -15.26 -10.27 -13.59
N ASP A 180 -16.34 -10.67 -12.90
CA ASP A 180 -16.91 -12.02 -13.02
C ASP A 180 -17.36 -12.32 -14.45
N GLU A 181 -18.09 -11.39 -15.07
CA GLU A 181 -18.52 -11.52 -16.47
C GLU A 181 -17.31 -11.59 -17.43
N LEU A 182 -16.25 -10.82 -17.16
CA LEU A 182 -15.03 -10.83 -17.96
C LEU A 182 -14.35 -12.19 -17.88
N TYR A 183 -14.18 -12.73 -16.67
CA TYR A 183 -13.58 -14.05 -16.44
C TYR A 183 -14.39 -15.16 -17.11
N ALA A 184 -15.72 -15.12 -16.98
CA ALA A 184 -16.63 -16.07 -17.63
C ALA A 184 -16.52 -16.05 -19.17
N ILE A 185 -16.21 -14.90 -19.79
CA ILE A 185 -15.94 -14.84 -21.22
C ILE A 185 -14.61 -15.53 -21.57
N LEU A 186 -13.55 -15.28 -20.79
CA LEU A 186 -12.23 -15.89 -21.02
C LEU A 186 -12.30 -17.43 -20.97
N LEU A 187 -13.07 -17.99 -20.05
CA LEU A 187 -13.27 -19.44 -19.90
C LEU A 187 -13.85 -20.14 -21.15
N LYS A 188 -14.49 -19.40 -22.07
CA LYS A 188 -15.02 -19.95 -23.33
C LYS A 188 -13.93 -20.36 -24.32
N TYR A 189 -12.72 -19.82 -24.19
CA TYR A 189 -11.65 -19.96 -25.17
C TYR A 189 -10.56 -20.92 -24.67
N LYS A 190 -10.62 -22.20 -25.08
CA LYS A 190 -9.66 -23.25 -24.65
C LYS A 190 -8.19 -22.97 -24.97
N SER A 191 -7.91 -22.10 -25.95
CA SER A 191 -6.55 -21.67 -26.29
C SER A 191 -5.99 -20.64 -25.30
N LEU A 192 -6.83 -20.07 -24.44
CA LEU A 192 -6.46 -19.18 -23.37
C LEU A 192 -6.34 -19.95 -22.06
N LYS A 193 -5.33 -19.62 -21.28
CA LYS A 193 -5.27 -19.94 -19.86
C LYS A 193 -6.03 -18.84 -19.13
N ALA A 194 -7.34 -19.03 -18.97
CA ALA A 194 -8.25 -17.96 -18.55
C ALA A 194 -7.81 -17.25 -17.26
N GLU A 195 -7.37 -18.00 -16.26
CA GLU A 195 -6.87 -17.47 -14.98
C GLU A 195 -5.63 -16.60 -15.17
N GLU A 196 -4.60 -17.09 -15.88
CA GLU A 196 -3.39 -16.32 -16.16
C GLU A 196 -3.70 -15.07 -17.00
N VAL A 197 -4.60 -15.15 -17.99
CA VAL A 197 -5.03 -13.99 -18.79
C VAL A 197 -5.76 -12.98 -17.93
N PHE A 198 -6.70 -13.42 -17.09
CA PHE A 198 -7.46 -12.56 -16.19
C PHE A 198 -6.53 -11.83 -15.22
N TYR A 199 -5.65 -12.58 -14.58
CA TYR A 199 -4.62 -12.05 -13.70
C TYR A 199 -3.71 -11.04 -14.41
N ASN A 200 -3.25 -11.37 -15.62
CA ASN A 200 -2.45 -10.46 -16.44
C ASN A 200 -3.24 -9.22 -16.85
N ILE A 201 -4.55 -9.30 -17.12
CA ILE A 201 -5.37 -8.11 -17.39
C ILE A 201 -5.39 -7.18 -16.18
N LEU A 202 -5.61 -7.71 -14.98
CA LEU A 202 -5.70 -6.91 -13.74
C LEU A 202 -4.37 -6.28 -13.35
N THR A 203 -3.26 -6.98 -13.59
CA THR A 203 -1.90 -6.45 -13.36
C THR A 203 -1.36 -5.65 -14.54
N ALA A 204 -2.03 -5.67 -15.69
CA ALA A 204 -1.61 -4.96 -16.90
C ALA A 204 -1.94 -3.46 -16.91
N ASP A 205 -2.56 -2.92 -15.87
CA ASP A 205 -2.50 -1.47 -15.62
C ASP A 205 -1.02 -1.02 -15.54
N ASN A 206 -0.11 -1.94 -15.19
CA ASN A 206 1.35 -1.78 -15.23
C ASN A 206 2.02 -2.58 -16.36
N GLY A 207 1.24 -3.24 -17.22
CA GLY A 207 1.72 -4.00 -18.37
C GLY A 207 2.69 -5.14 -18.06
N THR A 208 2.32 -6.18 -17.29
CA THR A 208 3.13 -7.41 -17.22
C THR A 208 3.39 -7.95 -18.64
N ILE A 209 4.64 -7.80 -19.11
CA ILE A 209 5.09 -8.16 -20.46
C ILE A 209 6.01 -9.37 -20.48
N ALA A 210 6.47 -9.84 -19.32
CA ALA A 210 7.24 -11.06 -19.18
C ALA A 210 7.13 -11.65 -17.78
N GLN A 211 7.26 -12.98 -17.70
CA GLN A 211 7.35 -13.69 -16.43
C GLN A 211 8.46 -14.73 -16.50
N PHE A 212 9.14 -14.91 -15.37
CA PHE A 212 10.25 -15.84 -15.21
C PHE A 212 10.12 -16.58 -13.88
N THR A 213 10.49 -17.86 -13.86
CA THR A 213 10.73 -18.58 -12.61
C THR A 213 12.16 -18.38 -12.15
N ILE A 214 12.37 -18.27 -10.84
CA ILE A 214 13.69 -18.13 -10.22
C ILE A 214 14.16 -19.51 -9.75
N ASN A 215 15.34 -19.93 -10.19
CA ASN A 215 15.98 -21.12 -9.64
C ASN A 215 16.44 -20.82 -8.20
N PRO A 216 15.98 -21.56 -7.18
CA PRO A 216 16.26 -21.23 -5.78
C PRO A 216 17.72 -21.42 -5.37
N SER A 217 18.51 -22.20 -6.12
CA SER A 217 19.91 -22.49 -5.78
C SER A 217 20.88 -21.54 -6.47
N THR A 218 20.59 -21.12 -7.69
CA THR A 218 21.49 -20.28 -8.50
C THR A 218 20.99 -18.85 -8.68
N LEU A 219 19.74 -18.59 -8.30
CA LEU A 219 18.96 -17.39 -8.64
C LEU A 219 18.99 -17.04 -10.13
N SER A 220 19.22 -18.01 -11.01
CA SER A 220 19.04 -17.80 -12.45
C SER A 220 17.55 -17.77 -12.79
N ILE A 221 17.14 -16.83 -13.64
CA ILE A 221 15.76 -16.76 -14.12
C ILE A 221 15.55 -17.64 -15.36
N LYS A 222 14.38 -18.28 -15.45
CA LYS A 222 13.95 -19.07 -16.61
C LYS A 222 12.65 -18.49 -17.15
N TYR A 223 12.65 -18.12 -18.42
CA TYR A 223 11.48 -17.55 -19.08
C TYR A 223 10.31 -18.54 -19.08
N LYS A 224 9.14 -18.10 -18.61
CA LYS A 224 7.89 -18.87 -18.68
C LYS A 224 7.34 -18.78 -20.10
N ASP A 225 6.78 -19.88 -20.60
CA ASP A 225 6.10 -19.88 -21.90
C ASP A 225 4.82 -19.04 -21.81
N PRO A 226 4.70 -17.93 -22.56
CA PRO A 226 3.54 -17.06 -22.49
C PRO A 226 2.35 -17.59 -23.31
N THR A 227 2.45 -18.77 -23.93
CA THR A 227 1.40 -19.31 -24.78
C THR A 227 0.07 -19.40 -24.00
N GLY A 228 -0.97 -18.77 -24.55
CA GLY A 228 -2.31 -18.73 -23.96
C GLY A 228 -2.51 -17.70 -22.83
N THR A 229 -1.49 -16.95 -22.44
CA THR A 229 -1.53 -16.00 -21.30
C THR A 229 -1.91 -14.57 -21.66
N GLY A 230 -2.03 -14.27 -22.96
CA GLY A 230 -2.21 -12.92 -23.48
C GLY A 230 -0.93 -12.07 -23.49
N ILE A 231 0.19 -12.58 -22.97
CA ILE A 231 1.51 -11.96 -23.11
C ILE A 231 2.12 -12.32 -24.49
N LYS A 232 2.77 -11.36 -25.14
CA LYS A 232 3.49 -11.59 -26.40
C LYS A 232 4.80 -12.33 -26.16
N LYS A 233 5.12 -13.27 -27.06
CA LYS A 233 6.41 -13.97 -27.04
C LYS A 233 7.57 -13.00 -27.24
N LEU A 234 8.59 -13.12 -26.39
CA LEU A 234 9.75 -12.23 -26.41
C LEU A 234 10.77 -12.61 -27.49
N SER A 235 11.41 -11.59 -28.04
CA SER A 235 12.61 -11.73 -28.86
C SER A 235 13.85 -12.05 -28.00
N LYS A 236 14.92 -12.57 -28.63
CA LYS A 236 16.21 -12.79 -27.94
C LYS A 236 16.79 -11.51 -27.32
N LYS A 237 16.58 -10.35 -27.97
CA LYS A 237 17.03 -9.04 -27.46
C LYS A 237 16.31 -8.66 -26.17
N GLN A 238 14.99 -8.86 -26.11
CA GLN A 238 14.19 -8.60 -24.90
C GLN A 238 14.57 -9.54 -23.76
N LEU A 239 14.73 -10.84 -24.04
CA LEU A 239 15.20 -11.80 -23.03
C LEU A 239 16.55 -11.39 -22.43
N LYS A 240 17.49 -10.91 -23.25
CA LYS A 240 18.77 -10.37 -22.77
C LYS A 240 18.58 -9.10 -21.94
N LYS A 241 17.70 -8.17 -22.35
CA LYS A 241 17.38 -6.96 -21.57
C LYS A 241 16.88 -7.33 -20.18
N TYR A 242 15.92 -8.25 -20.08
CA TYR A 242 15.30 -8.63 -18.80
C TYR A 242 16.21 -9.48 -17.91
N GLN A 243 17.10 -10.28 -18.51
CA GLN A 243 18.19 -10.91 -17.75
C GLN A 243 19.12 -9.87 -17.12
N ASN A 244 19.42 -8.79 -17.83
CA ASN A 244 20.22 -7.70 -17.27
C ASN A 244 19.45 -6.97 -16.16
N THR A 245 18.14 -6.72 -16.33
CA THR A 245 17.30 -6.14 -15.27
C THR A 245 17.35 -6.96 -13.98
N TRP A 246 17.19 -8.28 -14.08
CA TRP A 246 17.34 -9.17 -12.92
C TRP A 246 18.73 -9.10 -12.28
N ASN A 247 19.78 -8.99 -13.10
CA ASN A 247 21.14 -8.83 -12.59
C ASN A 247 21.33 -7.48 -11.88
N GLU A 248 20.75 -6.40 -12.37
CA GLU A 248 20.81 -5.08 -11.72
C GLU A 248 20.10 -5.08 -10.36
N LEU A 249 18.93 -5.72 -10.24
CA LEU A 249 18.28 -5.94 -8.95
C LEU A 249 19.20 -6.64 -7.95
N ARG A 250 19.90 -7.70 -8.40
CA ARG A 250 20.84 -8.48 -7.58
C ARG A 250 22.14 -7.74 -7.24
N ARG A 251 22.45 -6.64 -7.94
CA ARG A 251 23.54 -5.73 -7.54
C ARG A 251 23.16 -4.89 -6.33
N VAL A 252 21.86 -4.74 -6.06
CA VAL A 252 21.30 -4.06 -4.88
C VAL A 252 21.05 -5.09 -3.78
N ILE A 253 20.09 -5.99 -3.97
CA ILE A 253 19.70 -6.98 -2.96
C ILE A 253 20.55 -8.25 -3.10
N PRO A 254 21.30 -8.65 -2.06
CA PRO A 254 22.11 -9.86 -2.11
C PRO A 254 21.27 -11.13 -2.22
N ASP A 255 21.83 -12.14 -2.88
CA ASP A 255 21.16 -13.41 -3.17
C ASP A 255 20.57 -14.11 -1.92
N SER A 256 21.22 -13.98 -0.75
CA SER A 256 20.76 -14.55 0.52
C SER A 256 19.37 -14.05 0.92
N LEU A 257 19.03 -12.81 0.56
CA LEU A 257 17.77 -12.16 0.89
C LEU A 257 16.67 -12.48 -0.13
N LEU A 258 17.00 -13.02 -1.30
CA LEU A 258 16.05 -13.31 -2.38
C LEU A 258 15.50 -14.75 -2.36
N LYS A 259 15.85 -15.56 -1.35
CA LYS A 259 15.52 -16.99 -1.27
C LYS A 259 14.02 -17.32 -1.40
N ASN A 260 13.16 -16.42 -0.93
CA ASN A 260 11.69 -16.60 -0.93
C ASN A 260 11.02 -16.00 -2.16
N PHE A 261 11.77 -15.30 -3.02
CA PHE A 261 11.28 -14.88 -4.33
C PHE A 261 11.38 -16.05 -5.30
N LYS A 262 10.24 -16.47 -5.84
CA LYS A 262 10.13 -17.60 -6.78
C LYS A 262 9.86 -17.15 -8.20
N GLU A 263 9.38 -15.92 -8.36
CA GLU A 263 9.07 -15.35 -9.66
C GLU A 263 9.66 -13.96 -9.82
N PHE A 264 10.07 -13.68 -11.05
CA PHE A 264 10.46 -12.35 -11.50
C PHE A 264 9.55 -11.98 -12.66
N ALA A 265 8.87 -10.85 -12.54
CA ALA A 265 8.05 -10.30 -13.61
C ALA A 265 8.72 -9.06 -14.20
N VAL A 266 8.37 -8.78 -15.45
CA VAL A 266 8.68 -7.51 -16.08
C VAL A 266 7.36 -6.86 -16.42
N SER A 267 7.17 -5.68 -15.88
CA SER A 267 6.05 -4.79 -16.15
C SER A 267 6.56 -3.60 -16.95
N SER A 268 5.70 -2.93 -17.70
CA SER A 268 6.03 -1.59 -18.18
C SER A 268 4.77 -0.77 -18.48
N ASP A 269 4.72 0.45 -17.93
CA ASP A 269 3.68 1.44 -18.19
C ASP A 269 4.21 2.66 -18.98
N GLY A 270 5.49 2.65 -19.34
CA GLY A 270 6.14 3.69 -20.12
C GLY A 270 7.34 4.26 -19.38
N PHE A 271 7.51 5.58 -19.44
CA PHE A 271 8.59 6.28 -18.74
C PHE A 271 7.99 7.12 -17.60
N ASN A 272 8.60 7.07 -16.42
CA ASN A 272 8.16 7.66 -15.15
C ASN A 272 6.83 7.11 -14.63
N GLY A 273 6.66 5.79 -14.63
CA GLY A 273 5.53 5.12 -14.01
C GLY A 273 5.96 4.27 -12.82
N ILE A 274 5.38 3.08 -12.66
CA ILE A 274 5.77 2.17 -11.57
C ILE A 274 7.08 1.48 -11.92
N LEU A 275 8.15 1.84 -11.21
CA LEU A 275 9.45 1.21 -11.35
C LEU A 275 9.46 -0.24 -10.84
N ALA A 276 8.81 -0.54 -9.71
CA ALA A 276 8.79 -1.87 -9.14
C ALA A 276 7.54 -2.13 -8.30
N PHE A 277 7.27 -3.41 -8.06
CA PHE A 277 6.34 -3.85 -7.02
C PHE A 277 6.66 -5.29 -6.57
N VAL A 278 6.24 -5.64 -5.36
CA VAL A 278 6.23 -7.04 -4.88
C VAL A 278 4.84 -7.53 -4.54
N GLN A 279 4.67 -8.84 -4.56
CA GLN A 279 3.44 -9.51 -4.19
C GLN A 279 3.70 -10.93 -3.72
N GLN A 280 2.84 -11.46 -2.86
CA GLN A 280 2.84 -12.88 -2.55
C GLN A 280 2.39 -13.73 -3.75
N LEU A 281 2.87 -14.98 -3.79
CA LEU A 281 2.47 -16.02 -4.74
C LEU A 281 1.61 -17.12 -4.10
N ASP A 282 1.44 -17.06 -2.78
CA ASP A 282 0.63 -17.99 -2.01
C ASP A 282 -0.14 -17.29 -0.91
N ASP A 283 -1.23 -17.91 -0.47
CA ASP A 283 -2.17 -17.38 0.51
C ASP A 283 -1.56 -17.17 1.91
N ASN A 284 -0.31 -17.58 2.14
CA ASN A 284 0.37 -17.42 3.42
C ASN A 284 1.56 -16.45 3.34
N GLY A 285 1.85 -15.87 2.17
CA GLY A 285 3.01 -15.00 1.97
C GLY A 285 4.36 -15.69 2.19
N LYS A 286 4.47 -17.00 1.92
CA LYS A 286 5.74 -17.74 2.05
C LYS A 286 6.66 -17.49 0.86
N THR A 287 6.08 -17.28 -0.31
CA THR A 287 6.75 -17.12 -1.58
C THR A 287 6.25 -15.86 -2.28
N TRP A 288 7.16 -15.20 -2.99
CA TRP A 288 6.95 -13.85 -3.50
C TRP A 288 7.39 -13.71 -4.95
N GLN A 289 6.79 -12.74 -5.63
CA GLN A 289 7.22 -12.21 -6.90
C GLN A 289 7.72 -10.79 -6.70
N ILE A 290 8.77 -10.43 -7.44
CA ILE A 290 9.15 -9.04 -7.66
C ILE A 290 8.99 -8.70 -9.15
N SER A 291 8.41 -7.56 -9.43
CA SER A 291 8.30 -7.00 -10.77
C SER A 291 9.11 -5.73 -10.90
N ILE A 292 9.74 -5.52 -12.05
CA ILE A 292 10.53 -4.32 -12.37
C ILE A 292 10.12 -3.79 -13.74
N ASP A 293 9.95 -2.47 -13.87
CA ASP A 293 9.93 -1.76 -15.15
C ASP A 293 11.35 -1.38 -15.58
N PRO A 294 11.89 -2.00 -16.64
CA PRO A 294 13.23 -1.72 -17.10
C PRO A 294 13.37 -0.41 -17.87
N GLU A 295 12.29 0.31 -18.16
CA GLU A 295 12.33 1.66 -18.73
C GLU A 295 12.63 2.73 -17.67
N ASP A 296 12.38 2.45 -16.38
CA ASP A 296 12.52 3.40 -15.26
C ASP A 296 13.78 3.15 -14.39
N MET A 297 14.74 2.38 -14.90
CA MET A 297 15.98 2.03 -14.17
C MET A 297 17.16 2.99 -14.41
N ALA A 298 16.93 4.10 -15.12
CA ALA A 298 18.02 4.95 -15.61
C ALA A 298 18.81 5.63 -14.46
N ASP A 299 18.10 6.09 -13.42
CA ASP A 299 18.72 6.56 -12.18
C ASP A 299 18.97 5.36 -11.26
N LYS A 300 20.26 5.04 -11.07
CA LYS A 300 20.68 3.89 -10.26
C LYS A 300 20.35 4.03 -8.78
N LEU A 301 20.34 5.25 -8.25
CA LEU A 301 20.07 5.49 -6.84
C LEU A 301 18.56 5.45 -6.59
N GLU A 302 17.76 6.02 -7.49
CA GLU A 302 16.30 5.85 -7.46
C GLU A 302 15.92 4.38 -7.59
N PHE A 303 16.48 3.67 -8.58
CA PHE A 303 16.29 2.22 -8.74
C PHE A 303 16.66 1.43 -7.48
N ALA A 304 17.82 1.73 -6.87
CA ALA A 304 18.24 1.05 -5.64
C ALA A 304 17.27 1.33 -4.48
N ASN A 305 16.87 2.59 -4.28
CA ASN A 305 15.89 2.96 -3.27
C ASN A 305 14.57 2.21 -3.47
N THR A 306 14.03 2.18 -4.69
CA THR A 306 12.76 1.49 -4.97
C THR A 306 12.89 -0.01 -4.75
N VAL A 307 13.97 -0.66 -5.19
CA VAL A 307 14.17 -2.09 -4.94
C VAL A 307 14.30 -2.40 -3.44
N ILE A 308 14.92 -1.53 -2.66
CA ILE A 308 15.00 -1.68 -1.19
C ILE A 308 13.64 -1.44 -0.54
N HIS A 309 12.86 -0.47 -1.03
CA HIS A 309 11.48 -0.24 -0.62
C HIS A 309 10.63 -1.50 -0.83
N GLU A 310 10.69 -2.10 -2.02
CA GLU A 310 10.00 -3.35 -2.33
C GLU A 310 10.43 -4.51 -1.43
N TYR A 311 11.73 -4.58 -1.10
CA TYR A 311 12.19 -5.53 -0.09
C TYR A 311 11.62 -5.22 1.30
N GLY A 312 11.42 -3.95 1.64
CA GLY A 312 10.74 -3.49 2.85
C GLY A 312 9.30 -4.00 2.97
N HIS A 313 8.55 -4.06 1.88
CA HIS A 313 7.25 -4.73 1.86
C HIS A 313 7.38 -6.22 2.15
N TYR A 314 8.28 -6.94 1.47
CA TYR A 314 8.53 -8.35 1.77
C TYR A 314 8.94 -8.57 3.25
N LEU A 315 9.80 -7.70 3.78
CA LEU A 315 10.29 -7.75 5.16
C LEU A 315 9.17 -7.58 6.18
N SER A 316 8.16 -6.76 5.89
CA SER A 316 7.03 -6.47 6.79
C SER A 316 5.79 -7.32 6.58
N LEU A 317 5.67 -8.00 5.44
CA LEU A 317 4.42 -8.67 5.04
C LEU A 317 4.56 -10.16 4.74
N ASN A 318 5.77 -10.74 4.81
CA ASN A 318 5.90 -12.18 4.58
C ASN A 318 5.24 -13.03 5.68
N SER A 319 5.23 -14.35 5.47
CA SER A 319 4.60 -15.34 6.36
C SER A 319 5.04 -15.33 7.83
N SER A 320 6.14 -14.67 8.22
CA SER A 320 6.50 -14.47 9.64
C SER A 320 5.77 -13.29 10.27
N GLU A 321 5.31 -12.32 9.47
CA GLU A 321 4.87 -11.01 9.93
C GLU A 321 3.35 -10.85 10.00
N VAL A 322 2.61 -11.48 9.08
CA VAL A 322 1.16 -11.34 8.96
C VAL A 322 0.47 -12.69 8.77
N PHE A 323 -0.82 -12.71 9.05
CA PHE A 323 -1.79 -13.70 8.59
C PHE A 323 -2.62 -13.05 7.49
N TYR A 324 -2.62 -13.65 6.30
CA TYR A 324 -3.56 -13.26 5.27
C TYR A 324 -4.91 -13.91 5.55
N THR A 325 -5.97 -13.14 5.36
CA THR A 325 -7.35 -13.52 5.63
C THR A 325 -8.17 -13.37 4.36
N ASN A 326 -9.39 -13.90 4.36
CA ASN A 326 -10.33 -13.84 3.24
C ASN A 326 -11.73 -13.48 3.75
N GLU A 327 -12.71 -13.40 2.84
CA GLU A 327 -14.10 -13.06 3.16
C GLU A 327 -14.77 -14.05 4.12
N TYR A 328 -14.24 -15.26 4.25
CA TYR A 328 -14.70 -16.29 5.19
C TYR A 328 -13.99 -16.22 6.54
N THR A 329 -13.00 -15.35 6.69
CA THR A 329 -12.26 -15.20 7.94
C THR A 329 -13.01 -14.28 8.88
N ASN A 330 -13.46 -14.81 10.01
CA ASN A 330 -14.01 -14.00 11.08
C ASN A 330 -12.87 -13.22 11.78
N SER A 331 -12.62 -11.99 11.35
CA SER A 331 -11.53 -11.14 11.88
C SER A 331 -11.70 -10.80 13.36
N ASP A 332 -12.94 -10.75 13.87
CA ASP A 332 -13.27 -10.58 15.29
C ASP A 332 -12.88 -11.82 16.10
N SER A 333 -12.89 -13.02 15.50
CA SER A 333 -12.41 -14.24 16.16
C SER A 333 -10.89 -14.30 16.33
N MET A 334 -10.15 -13.39 15.68
CA MET A 334 -8.69 -13.30 15.72
C MET A 334 -8.21 -12.15 16.62
N VAL A 335 -9.05 -11.67 17.55
CA VAL A 335 -8.75 -10.60 18.51
C VAL A 335 -8.00 -11.16 19.71
N GLU A 336 -6.80 -11.67 19.49
CA GLU A 336 -5.87 -11.95 20.60
C GLU A 336 -5.17 -10.66 21.07
N ASP A 337 -5.14 -9.66 20.21
CA ASP A 337 -4.54 -8.35 20.46
C ASP A 337 -5.19 -7.29 19.56
N PHE A 338 -5.61 -6.18 20.17
CA PHE A 338 -6.20 -5.03 19.47
C PHE A 338 -5.16 -4.05 18.93
N ASP A 339 -3.91 -4.25 19.30
CA ASP A 339 -2.83 -3.31 19.05
C ASP A 339 -1.89 -3.81 17.97
N VAL A 340 -2.25 -4.92 17.32
CA VAL A 340 -1.60 -5.40 16.09
C VAL A 340 -2.07 -4.61 14.89
N TYR A 341 -1.18 -4.50 13.91
CA TYR A 341 -1.50 -3.94 12.60
C TYR A 341 -2.61 -4.77 11.94
N ARG A 342 -3.61 -4.11 11.34
CA ARG A 342 -4.58 -4.78 10.46
C ARG A 342 -4.94 -3.91 9.26
N GLU A 343 -5.23 -4.59 8.17
CA GLU A 343 -5.77 -4.06 6.93
C GLU A 343 -6.78 -5.07 6.38
N THR A 344 -7.58 -4.69 5.38
CA THR A 344 -8.49 -5.62 4.71
C THR A 344 -7.71 -6.85 4.26
N TYR A 345 -8.20 -8.05 4.63
CA TYR A 345 -7.58 -9.33 4.29
C TYR A 345 -6.19 -9.59 4.90
N MET A 346 -5.77 -8.82 5.91
CA MET A 346 -4.43 -8.96 6.49
C MET A 346 -4.38 -8.57 7.97
N ILE A 347 -3.82 -9.45 8.80
CA ILE A 347 -3.67 -9.22 10.25
C ILE A 347 -2.22 -9.45 10.64
N GLY A 348 -1.57 -8.43 11.20
CA GLY A 348 -0.22 -8.52 11.75
C GLY A 348 -0.14 -9.45 12.96
N LYS A 349 0.98 -10.16 13.08
CA LYS A 349 1.27 -10.99 14.27
C LYS A 349 1.72 -10.11 15.43
N LYS A 350 1.42 -10.52 16.67
CA LYS A 350 1.68 -9.76 17.92
C LYS A 350 3.11 -9.22 18.07
N ASN A 351 4.11 -9.90 17.50
CA ASN A 351 5.52 -9.51 17.60
C ASN A 351 6.18 -9.19 16.25
N SER A 352 5.40 -9.08 15.17
CA SER A 352 5.94 -8.72 13.86
C SER A 352 6.46 -7.29 13.85
N TYR A 353 7.39 -7.01 12.94
CA TYR A 353 7.92 -5.67 12.73
C TYR A 353 6.80 -4.70 12.36
N ILE A 354 5.88 -5.12 11.49
CA ILE A 354 4.75 -4.27 11.08
C ILE A 354 3.81 -3.94 12.24
N SER A 355 3.50 -4.90 13.12
CA SER A 355 2.65 -4.63 14.30
C SER A 355 3.34 -3.70 15.29
N LYS A 356 4.65 -3.90 15.53
CA LYS A 356 5.44 -3.01 16.41
C LYS A 356 5.55 -1.59 15.83
N PHE A 357 5.70 -1.47 14.51
CA PHE A 357 5.74 -0.20 13.82
C PHE A 357 4.37 0.50 13.87
N TYR A 358 3.29 -0.24 13.63
CA TYR A 358 1.92 0.25 13.72
C TYR A 358 1.57 0.77 15.12
N ASP A 359 1.83 -0.03 16.16
CA ASP A 359 1.52 0.35 17.54
C ASP A 359 2.27 1.64 17.95
N LYS A 360 3.55 1.74 17.57
CA LYS A 360 4.39 2.88 17.91
C LYS A 360 4.03 4.15 17.13
N PHE A 361 3.74 4.04 15.83
CA PHE A 361 3.70 5.21 14.94
C PHE A 361 2.35 5.50 14.30
N TRP A 362 1.43 4.56 14.20
CA TRP A 362 0.19 4.71 13.41
C TRP A 362 -1.11 4.60 14.21
N LYS A 363 -1.17 3.69 15.18
CA LYS A 363 -2.39 3.32 15.91
C LYS A 363 -3.20 4.51 16.43
N SER A 364 -2.54 5.58 16.86
CA SER A 364 -3.19 6.76 17.44
C SER A 364 -4.06 7.55 16.45
N PHE A 365 -3.77 7.47 15.15
CA PHE A 365 -4.48 8.22 14.09
C PHE A 365 -4.88 7.37 12.88
N ALA A 366 -4.66 6.05 12.89
CA ALA A 366 -4.97 5.17 11.75
C ALA A 366 -6.44 5.29 11.29
N PHE A 367 -7.39 5.41 12.23
CA PHE A 367 -8.81 5.59 11.91
C PHE A 367 -9.09 6.89 11.11
N ASP A 368 -8.32 7.95 11.35
CA ASP A 368 -8.46 9.22 10.65
C ASP A 368 -7.99 9.08 9.19
N ARG A 369 -6.91 8.33 8.96
CA ARG A 369 -6.49 7.99 7.60
C ARG A 369 -7.51 7.09 6.89
N LEU A 370 -8.03 6.08 7.57
CA LEU A 370 -9.00 5.12 7.02
C LEU A 370 -10.38 5.74 6.73
N ALA A 371 -10.77 6.80 7.47
CA ALA A 371 -12.03 7.49 7.25
C ALA A 371 -12.10 8.15 5.85
N ASN A 372 -10.96 8.53 5.27
CA ASN A 372 -10.90 9.05 3.91
C ASN A 372 -9.52 8.79 3.27
N MET A 373 -9.39 7.64 2.61
CA MET A 373 -8.15 7.24 1.95
C MET A 373 -7.88 8.02 0.65
N GLU A 374 -8.88 8.63 0.04
CA GLU A 374 -8.75 9.35 -1.24
C GLU A 374 -8.16 10.76 -1.07
N ASN A 375 -8.17 11.30 0.15
CA ASN A 375 -7.74 12.67 0.43
C ASN A 375 -6.37 12.74 1.10
N HIS A 376 -5.45 13.54 0.54
CA HIS A 376 -4.10 13.73 1.08
C HIS A 376 -3.96 14.88 2.08
N LEU A 377 -5.04 15.52 2.54
CA LEU A 377 -4.97 16.51 3.64
C LEU A 377 -4.36 15.93 4.93
N PHE A 378 -4.52 14.62 5.13
CA PHE A 378 -3.86 13.87 6.20
C PHE A 378 -2.33 14.08 6.19
N TYR A 379 -1.68 13.96 5.03
CA TYR A 379 -0.24 14.16 4.91
C TYR A 379 0.20 15.54 5.41
N PHE A 380 -0.49 16.60 4.98
CA PHE A 380 -0.08 17.96 5.35
C PHE A 380 -0.18 18.20 6.86
N ARG A 381 -1.22 17.65 7.50
CA ARG A 381 -1.40 17.69 8.96
C ARG A 381 -0.30 16.91 9.70
N HIS A 382 0.21 15.84 9.11
CA HIS A 382 1.24 14.98 9.69
C HIS A 382 2.59 15.06 8.94
N SER A 383 2.89 16.20 8.31
CA SER A 383 4.06 16.34 7.43
C SER A 383 5.39 16.14 8.16
N ASP A 384 5.44 16.46 9.46
CA ASP A 384 6.60 16.18 10.30
C ASP A 384 6.75 14.70 10.66
N SER A 385 5.70 13.88 10.52
CA SER A 385 5.72 12.46 10.89
C SER A 385 6.08 11.54 9.74
N PHE A 386 5.85 11.94 8.49
CA PHE A 386 6.07 11.08 7.31
C PHE A 386 7.25 11.60 6.47
N ILE A 387 8.09 10.68 5.98
CA ILE A 387 9.29 11.06 5.21
C ILE A 387 8.93 11.72 3.86
N ASN A 388 7.77 11.37 3.31
CA ASN A 388 7.15 12.03 2.17
C ASN A 388 5.62 11.74 2.15
N SER A 389 4.91 12.26 1.15
CA SER A 389 3.47 12.05 1.02
C SER A 389 3.07 10.61 0.70
N TYR A 390 3.96 9.84 0.07
CA TYR A 390 3.70 8.44 -0.29
C TYR A 390 3.67 7.55 0.96
N ALA A 391 4.63 7.75 1.88
CA ALA A 391 4.65 7.08 3.18
C ALA A 391 3.39 7.33 4.02
N SER A 392 2.64 8.41 3.77
CA SER A 392 1.38 8.68 4.51
C SER A 392 0.15 7.93 3.99
N THR A 393 0.29 7.18 2.89
CA THR A 393 -0.83 6.52 2.22
C THR A 393 -1.36 5.32 3.03
N SER A 394 -0.45 4.50 3.58
CA SER A 394 -0.74 3.41 4.52
C SER A 394 0.45 3.11 5.44
N CYS A 395 0.21 2.31 6.49
CA CYS A 395 1.26 1.87 7.41
C CYS A 395 2.34 1.00 6.75
N THR A 396 1.97 0.23 5.72
CA THR A 396 2.89 -0.67 5.00
C THR A 396 3.80 0.12 4.07
N GLU A 397 3.28 1.15 3.43
CA GLU A 397 4.06 2.11 2.63
C GLU A 397 5.01 2.92 3.50
N ASP A 398 4.56 3.39 4.68
CA ASP A 398 5.43 4.07 5.64
C ASP A 398 6.58 3.18 6.12
N PHE A 399 6.29 1.91 6.41
CA PHE A 399 7.32 0.95 6.80
C PHE A 399 8.35 0.75 5.68
N ALA A 400 7.89 0.50 4.45
CA ALA A 400 8.74 0.25 3.30
C ALA A 400 9.59 1.48 2.92
N GLU A 401 8.99 2.67 2.92
CA GLU A 401 9.70 3.94 2.73
C GLU A 401 10.71 4.21 3.84
N CYS A 402 10.32 4.09 5.11
CA CYS A 402 11.26 4.30 6.20
C CYS A 402 12.39 3.27 6.15
N PHE A 403 12.13 2.02 5.76
CA PHE A 403 13.17 1.02 5.60
C PHE A 403 14.16 1.39 4.47
N SER A 404 13.66 1.86 3.32
CA SER A 404 14.52 2.28 2.20
C SER A 404 15.43 3.44 2.61
N TYR A 405 14.89 4.46 3.28
CA TYR A 405 15.68 5.58 3.81
C TYR A 405 16.55 5.22 5.02
N TYR A 406 16.21 4.18 5.79
CA TYR A 406 17.09 3.66 6.84
C TYR A 406 18.34 3.02 6.22
N VAL A 407 18.20 2.30 5.10
CA VAL A 407 19.34 1.70 4.38
C VAL A 407 20.13 2.76 3.61
N LEU A 408 19.44 3.65 2.89
CA LEU A 408 20.00 4.74 2.09
C LEU A 408 19.50 6.10 2.59
N PRO A 409 20.16 6.70 3.61
CA PRO A 409 19.72 7.94 4.23
C PRO A 409 19.54 9.10 3.25
N PRO A 410 18.51 9.94 3.47
CA PRO A 410 18.30 11.11 2.63
C PRO A 410 19.40 12.15 2.83
N LYS A 411 19.59 13.01 1.83
CA LYS A 411 20.55 14.12 1.89
C LYS A 411 20.00 15.37 2.61
N TRP A 412 18.72 15.37 2.95
CA TRP A 412 18.07 16.46 3.68
C TRP A 412 17.93 16.12 5.16
N ALA A 413 17.77 17.15 5.99
CA ALA A 413 17.54 16.97 7.41
C ALA A 413 16.15 16.38 7.66
N LEU A 414 16.10 15.35 8.51
CA LEU A 414 14.86 14.77 9.00
C LEU A 414 14.33 15.53 10.21
N THR A 415 13.02 15.54 10.38
CA THR A 415 12.40 15.92 11.65
C THR A 415 12.73 14.86 12.73
N LYS A 416 12.48 15.20 13.99
CA LYS A 416 12.64 14.23 15.09
C LYS A 416 11.75 12.99 14.89
N ALA A 417 10.49 13.18 14.49
CA ALA A 417 9.56 12.07 14.31
C ALA A 417 9.93 11.16 13.12
N GLN A 418 10.43 11.74 12.02
CA GLN A 418 10.97 10.96 10.90
C GLN A 418 12.23 10.19 11.31
N GLN A 419 13.16 10.81 12.04
CA GLN A 419 14.36 10.12 12.53
C GLN A 419 14.00 8.97 13.49
N GLU A 420 13.05 9.17 14.40
CA GLU A 420 12.59 8.13 15.32
C GLU A 420 12.02 6.89 14.60
N LYS A 421 11.44 7.07 13.40
CA LYS A 421 11.00 5.96 12.54
C LYS A 421 12.17 5.23 11.88
N LEU A 422 13.26 5.92 11.55
CA LEU A 422 14.46 5.26 11.03
C LEU A 422 15.20 4.52 12.16
N ASP A 423 15.29 5.12 13.34
CA ASP A 423 15.91 4.52 14.54
C ASP A 423 15.14 3.28 15.04
N PHE A 424 13.87 3.13 14.66
CA PHE A 424 13.09 1.92 14.94
C PHE A 424 13.80 0.66 14.44
N PHE A 425 14.35 0.69 13.23
CA PHE A 425 15.00 -0.48 12.63
C PHE A 425 16.28 -0.89 13.38
N ASP A 426 16.96 0.07 14.01
CA ASP A 426 18.12 -0.22 14.86
C ASP A 426 17.76 -0.99 16.13
N SER A 427 16.49 -1.15 16.47
CA SER A 427 16.06 -1.99 17.59
C SER A 427 16.12 -3.49 17.27
N PHE A 428 16.34 -3.88 16.01
CA PHE A 428 16.30 -5.28 15.55
C PHE A 428 17.65 -5.70 14.94
N PRO A 429 18.45 -6.55 15.63
CA PRO A 429 19.75 -6.99 15.14
C PRO A 429 19.74 -7.55 13.72
N GLU A 430 18.71 -8.33 13.37
CA GLU A 430 18.54 -8.96 12.07
C GLU A 430 18.32 -7.91 10.97
N ILE A 431 17.61 -6.82 11.25
CA ILE A 431 17.40 -5.73 10.28
C ILE A 431 18.70 -4.93 10.09
N ARG A 432 19.51 -4.76 11.13
CA ARG A 432 20.84 -4.15 11.01
C ARG A 432 21.77 -4.98 10.11
N GLU A 433 21.73 -6.31 10.26
CA GLU A 433 22.48 -7.23 9.40
C GLU A 433 22.00 -7.15 7.94
N ILE A 434 20.69 -7.15 7.70
CA ILE A 434 20.10 -6.95 6.37
C ILE A 434 20.61 -5.65 5.72
N LYS A 435 20.60 -4.53 6.47
CA LYS A 435 21.14 -3.26 5.97
C LYS A 435 22.62 -3.37 5.61
N GLN A 436 23.43 -3.99 6.46
CA GLN A 436 24.86 -4.18 6.21
C GLN A 436 25.11 -5.03 4.97
N ASP A 437 24.35 -6.11 4.81
CA ASP A 437 24.42 -7.01 3.66
C ASP A 437 24.07 -6.29 2.34
N ILE A 438 22.99 -5.48 2.34
CA ILE A 438 22.61 -4.67 1.18
C ILE A 438 23.72 -3.66 0.85
N LEU A 439 24.21 -2.90 1.83
CA LEU A 439 25.27 -1.90 1.60
C LEU A 439 26.59 -2.53 1.12
N ALA A 440 26.97 -3.67 1.68
CA ALA A 440 28.16 -4.42 1.27
C ALA A 440 28.00 -4.94 -0.17
N ASN A 441 26.82 -5.46 -0.52
CA ASN A 441 26.52 -5.93 -1.86
C ASN A 441 26.55 -4.78 -2.88
N MET A 442 25.93 -3.64 -2.57
CA MET A 442 25.96 -2.45 -3.41
C MET A 442 27.38 -1.91 -3.62
N THR A 443 28.19 -1.86 -2.56
CA THR A 443 29.60 -1.42 -2.62
C THR A 443 30.42 -2.37 -3.50
N LYS A 444 30.31 -3.68 -3.27
CA LYS A 444 30.97 -4.71 -4.07
C LYS A 444 30.62 -4.60 -5.56
N ASN A 445 29.36 -4.28 -5.86
CA ASN A 445 28.84 -4.16 -7.22
C ASN A 445 28.93 -2.73 -7.80
N LYS A 446 29.60 -1.79 -7.12
CA LYS A 446 29.79 -0.39 -7.56
C LYS A 446 28.47 0.31 -7.90
N VAL A 447 27.47 0.12 -7.05
CA VAL A 447 26.21 0.88 -7.09
C VAL A 447 26.34 2.17 -6.28
N LEU A 448 27.02 2.10 -5.13
CA LEU A 448 27.44 3.23 -4.29
C LEU A 448 28.87 3.70 -4.62
#